data_AF-A0A8J5FC16-F1
#
_entry.id   AF-A0A8J5FC16-F1
#
_cell.length_a   1.000
_cell.length_b   1.000
_cell.length_c   1.000
_cell.angle_alpha   90.00
_cell.angle_beta   90.00
_cell.angle_gamma   90.00
#
_symmetry.space_group_name_H-M   'P 1'
#
loop_
_entity.id
_entity.type
_entity.pdbx_description
1 polymer ?
#
loop_
_entity_poly.entity_id
_entity_poly.type
_entity_poly.pdbx_seq_one_letter_code
_entity_poly.pdbx_strand_id
1 'polypeptide(L)'
;MIKVREFEMEKDLIMVEELERQCDVGPTADIGDTKKKKKLKKKSLSLFVDLLGDPLSRVRHAPDYVMLVAESGEKEMVGVIKACVKMVTRGRDSVYVKVAYILGLRVSPNHRRLGIGTKLVERAEWWSAARGAEYAYMATDAANAASINLFIRRLGYSRFRSPAVLVHPIHAHRLPVSSSSTAVLRLPPPAAAAIYQRLLPPSAVEFLPSDLPALLAHPLTIGTFLAAPSSSTAATNPGDELPGTSFAVMSLWDSTQVLRLRVAGAPTATRAALAVLRAVDSGAPWLRVPSVRDVFQPFGVYVMYGLHMAGPEGPRLMRRLCRVAHNAAVGDAHCAAVVAEVGTRDPVRAAVPHWKRFSFDEDVWCMKRLCSSLSSDGDDWMASPPATDVIFVDPREF
;
A
#
# COMPACT_ATOMS: atom_id res chain seq x y z
N MET A 1 33.64 11.12 -1.43
CA MET A 1 33.40 9.68 -1.21
C MET A 1 31.97 9.52 -0.67
N ILE A 2 31.20 8.54 -1.14
CA ILE A 2 29.83 8.28 -0.65
C ILE A 2 29.88 7.24 0.46
N LYS A 3 29.34 7.57 1.64
CA LYS A 3 29.23 6.66 2.79
C LYS A 3 27.77 6.30 3.02
N VAL A 4 27.46 5.01 3.19
CA VAL A 4 26.12 4.53 3.55
C VAL A 4 26.13 3.98 4.96
N ARG A 5 25.23 4.47 5.81
CA ARG A 5 25.09 4.07 7.22
C ARG A 5 23.62 4.02 7.63
N GLU A 6 23.36 3.48 8.81
CA GLU A 6 22.02 3.51 9.40
C GLU A 6 21.65 4.93 9.83
N PHE A 7 20.35 5.24 9.71
CA PHE A 7 19.75 6.49 10.12
C PHE A 7 19.78 6.64 11.65
N GLU A 8 20.21 7.80 12.13
CA GLU A 8 20.21 8.17 13.55
C GLU A 8 19.20 9.29 13.77
N MET A 9 18.06 8.98 14.41
CA MET A 9 16.91 9.89 14.55
C MET A 9 17.30 11.29 15.06
N GLU A 10 18.10 11.34 16.13
CA GLU A 10 18.48 12.60 16.79
C GLU A 10 19.35 13.52 15.93
N LYS A 11 20.11 12.94 14.99
CA LYS A 11 21.10 13.67 14.18
C LYS A 11 20.61 13.97 12.77
N ASP A 12 19.86 13.04 12.19
CA ASP A 12 19.62 13.01 10.75
C ASP A 12 18.24 13.54 10.36
N LEU A 13 17.30 13.62 11.29
CA LEU A 13 15.89 13.92 11.00
C LEU A 13 15.71 15.15 10.10
N ILE A 14 16.29 16.29 10.50
CA ILE A 14 16.16 17.56 9.77
C ILE A 14 16.73 17.44 8.35
N MET A 15 17.88 16.78 8.20
CA MET A 15 18.53 16.63 6.88
C MET A 15 17.76 15.67 5.97
N VAL A 16 17.15 14.63 6.54
CA VAL A 16 16.31 13.68 5.82
C VAL A 16 15.00 14.33 5.38
N GLU A 17 14.33 15.09 6.24
CA GLU A 17 13.11 15.82 5.90
C GLU A 17 13.37 16.80 4.75
N GLU A 18 14.48 17.54 4.80
CA GLU A 18 14.87 18.45 3.73
C GLU A 18 15.17 17.71 2.42
N LEU A 19 15.88 16.58 2.46
CA LEU A 19 16.14 15.75 1.28
C LEU A 19 14.84 15.19 0.68
N GLU A 20 13.92 14.67 1.51
CA GLU A 20 12.63 14.16 1.05
C GLU A 20 11.82 15.29 0.38
N ARG A 21 11.79 16.49 1.00
CA ARG A 21 11.14 17.69 0.44
C ARG A 21 11.73 18.08 -0.92
N GLN A 22 13.05 18.02 -1.09
CA GLN A 22 13.71 18.30 -2.37
C GLN A 22 13.38 17.26 -3.45
N CYS A 23 13.19 15.99 -3.06
CA CYS A 23 12.86 14.92 -3.99
C CYS A 23 11.38 14.91 -4.42
N ASP A 24 10.49 15.38 -3.56
CA ASP A 24 9.04 15.43 -3.77
C ASP A 24 8.63 16.53 -4.76
N VAL A 25 9.45 17.56 -4.94
CA VAL A 25 9.36 18.45 -6.10
C VAL A 25 9.73 17.63 -7.33
N GLY A 26 8.72 17.10 -8.03
CA GLY A 26 8.90 16.30 -9.26
C GLY A 26 9.79 17.01 -10.30
N PRO A 27 10.20 16.32 -11.39
CA PRO A 27 11.19 16.82 -12.34
C PRO A 27 10.67 18.05 -13.10
N THR A 28 10.82 19.22 -12.49
CA THR A 28 10.64 20.54 -13.09
C THR A 28 11.92 21.32 -12.89
N ALA A 29 13.03 20.84 -13.45
CA ALA A 29 14.20 21.62 -13.84
C ALA A 29 15.31 20.70 -14.39
N ASP A 30 15.04 20.00 -15.50
CA ASP A 30 16.16 19.73 -16.41
C ASP A 30 16.45 21.06 -17.11
N ILE A 31 17.38 21.83 -16.52
CA ILE A 31 18.07 22.92 -17.21
C ILE A 31 19.03 22.22 -18.19
N GLY A 32 18.62 22.14 -19.44
CA GLY A 32 19.39 21.56 -20.54
C GLY A 32 18.71 21.87 -21.87
N ASP A 33 19.29 22.81 -22.61
CA ASP A 33 18.89 23.35 -23.90
C ASP A 33 18.29 22.35 -24.90
N THR A 34 17.14 22.70 -25.48
CA THR A 34 17.07 23.17 -26.88
C THR A 34 15.62 23.49 -27.32
N LYS A 35 15.51 24.61 -28.03
CA LYS A 35 14.31 25.18 -28.63
C LYS A 35 13.58 24.18 -29.55
N LYS A 36 12.30 23.88 -29.27
CA LYS A 36 11.14 23.74 -30.21
C LYS A 36 10.15 22.66 -29.73
N LYS A 37 9.09 23.10 -29.06
CA LYS A 37 7.65 22.80 -29.31
C LYS A 37 6.84 23.16 -28.07
N LYS A 38 6.20 24.33 -28.14
CA LYS A 38 5.13 24.78 -27.24
C LYS A 38 3.89 23.90 -27.49
N LYS A 39 3.95 22.61 -27.12
CA LYS A 39 2.75 21.80 -26.89
C LYS A 39 2.43 21.94 -25.42
N LEU A 40 1.21 22.38 -25.13
CA LEU A 40 0.60 22.55 -23.82
C LEU A 40 1.09 21.45 -22.85
N LYS A 41 2.09 21.75 -22.01
CA LYS A 41 2.58 20.83 -20.97
C LYS A 41 1.42 20.64 -20.00
N LYS A 42 0.72 19.52 -20.13
CA LYS A 42 -0.32 19.08 -19.19
C LYS A 42 0.34 19.01 -17.82
N LYS A 43 0.00 19.92 -16.90
CA LYS A 43 0.38 19.81 -15.48
C LYS A 43 -0.18 18.47 -15.00
N SER A 44 0.67 17.46 -14.86
CA SER A 44 0.27 16.16 -14.33
C SER A 44 -0.06 16.34 -12.85
N LEU A 45 -1.13 15.70 -12.39
CA LEU A 45 -1.40 15.60 -10.96
C LEU A 45 -0.24 14.84 -10.31
N SER A 46 0.24 15.32 -9.17
CA SER A 46 1.28 14.65 -8.39
C SER A 46 0.81 14.43 -6.96
N LEU A 47 1.23 13.31 -6.37
CA LEU A 47 0.94 12.96 -4.99
C LEU A 47 2.18 13.23 -4.15
N PHE A 48 2.03 14.08 -3.14
CA PHE A 48 3.06 14.35 -2.13
C PHE A 48 2.79 13.50 -0.90
N VAL A 49 3.84 13.04 -0.23
CA VAL A 49 3.74 12.22 0.98
C VAL A 49 4.43 12.98 2.11
N ASP A 50 3.70 13.19 3.19
CA ASP A 50 4.16 13.77 4.44
C ASP A 50 4.19 12.66 5.48
N LEU A 51 5.37 12.42 6.06
CA LEU A 51 5.60 11.35 7.03
C LEU A 51 5.41 11.81 8.49
N LEU A 52 4.76 12.95 8.71
CA LEU A 52 4.35 13.43 10.04
C LEU A 52 5.53 13.61 11.03
N GLY A 53 6.71 13.96 10.50
CA GLY A 53 7.94 14.08 11.31
C GLY A 53 8.55 12.73 11.70
N ASP A 54 8.09 11.63 11.11
CA ASP A 54 8.60 10.30 11.36
C ASP A 54 9.03 9.59 10.06
N PRO A 55 10.30 9.69 9.68
CA PRO A 55 10.79 9.07 8.46
C PRO A 55 10.75 7.54 8.49
N LEU A 56 10.55 6.91 9.66
CA LEU A 56 10.44 5.46 9.82
C LEU A 56 8.99 4.95 9.76
N SER A 57 7.99 5.82 9.64
CA SER A 57 6.57 5.46 9.82
C SER A 57 6.12 4.28 8.95
N ARG A 58 6.58 4.24 7.70
CA ARG A 58 6.24 3.20 6.71
C ARG A 58 6.93 1.84 6.92
N VAL A 59 7.85 1.73 7.88
CA VAL A 59 8.58 0.49 8.16
C VAL A 59 8.58 0.09 9.63
N ARG A 60 8.33 1.02 10.56
CA ARG A 60 8.40 0.77 12.01
C ARG A 60 7.44 -0.28 12.55
N HIS A 61 6.37 -0.57 11.80
CA HIS A 61 5.37 -1.56 12.19
C HIS A 61 5.72 -2.97 11.71
N ALA A 62 6.79 -3.12 10.91
CA ALA A 62 7.31 -4.41 10.51
C ALA A 62 8.18 -5.04 11.63
N PRO A 63 8.30 -6.38 11.68
CA PRO A 63 9.08 -7.07 12.71
C PRO A 63 10.56 -6.65 12.75
N ASP A 64 11.17 -6.53 11.57
CA ASP A 64 12.55 -6.08 11.39
C ASP A 64 12.53 -4.93 10.37
N TYR A 65 13.17 -3.79 10.69
CA TYR A 65 13.25 -2.67 9.76
C TYR A 65 14.55 -1.86 9.91
N VAL A 66 14.89 -1.13 8.85
CA VAL A 66 15.99 -0.17 8.82
C VAL A 66 15.67 0.97 7.87
N MET A 67 16.25 2.12 8.18
CA MET A 67 16.45 3.19 7.22
C MET A 67 17.93 3.44 7.08
N LEU A 68 18.40 3.49 5.83
CA LEU A 68 19.78 3.77 5.49
C LEU A 68 19.87 5.14 4.83
N VAL A 69 20.93 5.85 5.16
CA VAL A 69 21.24 7.19 4.65
C VAL A 69 22.55 7.15 3.86
N ALA A 70 22.62 7.94 2.79
CA ALA A 70 23.83 8.17 2.01
C ALA A 70 24.32 9.60 2.22
N GLU A 71 25.58 9.71 2.64
CA GLU A 71 26.27 10.96 2.85
C GLU A 71 27.33 11.20 1.77
N SER A 72 27.47 12.44 1.33
CA SER A 72 28.52 12.91 0.43
C SER A 72 29.30 14.07 1.05
N GLY A 73 30.61 14.12 0.82
CA GLY A 73 31.46 15.25 1.22
C GLY A 73 31.42 15.57 2.72
N GLU A 74 31.20 16.83 3.06
CA GLU A 74 31.09 17.38 4.43
C GLU A 74 29.76 17.01 5.13
N LYS A 75 29.36 15.74 5.05
CA LYS A 75 28.10 15.19 5.62
C LYS A 75 26.81 15.71 4.99
N GLU A 76 26.83 16.04 3.70
CA GLU A 76 25.60 16.34 2.98
C GLU A 76 24.75 15.06 2.82
N MET A 77 23.48 15.14 3.21
CA MET A 77 22.51 14.05 3.07
C MET A 77 22.00 13.98 1.63
N VAL A 78 22.46 12.99 0.86
CA VAL A 78 22.24 12.93 -0.60
C VAL A 78 21.32 11.79 -1.04
N GLY A 79 20.98 10.86 -0.14
CA GLY A 79 20.04 9.79 -0.45
C GLY A 79 19.56 9.03 0.77
N VAL A 80 18.39 8.39 0.65
CA VAL A 80 17.80 7.54 1.67
C VAL A 80 17.13 6.32 1.04
N ILE A 81 17.07 5.23 1.80
CA ILE A 81 16.29 4.03 1.47
C ILE A 81 15.77 3.40 2.75
N LYS A 82 14.63 2.75 2.68
CA LYS A 82 14.02 2.02 3.80
C LYS A 82 13.89 0.56 3.40
N ALA A 83 14.03 -0.33 4.36
CA ALA A 83 13.80 -1.75 4.16
C ALA A 83 13.17 -2.37 5.41
N CYS A 84 12.30 -3.35 5.21
CA CYS A 84 11.82 -4.20 6.29
C CYS A 84 11.86 -5.67 5.89
N VAL A 85 11.97 -6.57 6.87
CA VAL A 85 11.96 -8.02 6.66
C VAL A 85 10.76 -8.61 7.38
N LYS A 86 10.05 -9.49 6.67
CA LYS A 86 8.88 -10.21 7.18
C LYS A 86 8.89 -11.64 6.67
N MET A 87 8.23 -12.52 7.42
CA MET A 87 8.09 -13.92 7.03
C MET A 87 6.71 -14.12 6.40
N VAL A 88 6.69 -14.57 5.14
CA VAL A 88 5.48 -14.68 4.33
C VAL A 88 5.42 -15.97 3.53
N THR A 89 4.22 -16.41 3.20
CA THR A 89 3.98 -17.60 2.39
C THR A 89 4.40 -17.40 0.92
N ARG A 90 4.89 -18.48 0.30
CA ARG A 90 5.13 -18.54 -1.16
C ARG A 90 3.87 -18.93 -1.95
N GLY A 91 2.80 -19.34 -1.26
CA GLY A 91 1.57 -19.84 -1.89
C GLY A 91 1.72 -21.23 -2.53
N ARG A 92 2.61 -22.07 -1.99
CA ARG A 92 2.91 -23.47 -2.41
C ARG A 92 3.50 -24.30 -1.25
N ASP A 93 3.85 -25.56 -1.53
CA ASP A 93 4.25 -26.64 -0.59
C ASP A 93 5.36 -26.33 0.43
N SER A 94 6.11 -25.22 0.30
CA SER A 94 6.86 -24.66 1.43
C SER A 94 6.19 -23.40 1.99
N VAL A 95 5.72 -23.52 3.21
CA VAL A 95 4.88 -22.55 3.89
C VAL A 95 5.77 -21.56 4.62
N TYR A 96 6.11 -20.40 4.08
CA TYR A 96 6.93 -19.35 4.73
C TYR A 96 8.39 -19.26 4.31
N VAL A 97 8.75 -18.05 3.91
CA VAL A 97 10.09 -17.58 3.60
C VAL A 97 10.24 -16.15 4.13
N LYS A 98 11.45 -15.76 4.53
CA LYS A 98 11.73 -14.37 4.84
C LYS A 98 11.95 -13.58 3.56
N VAL A 99 11.18 -12.50 3.42
CA VAL A 99 11.30 -11.54 2.30
C VAL A 99 11.59 -10.15 2.84
N ALA A 100 12.39 -9.40 2.11
CA ALA A 100 12.63 -7.99 2.36
C ALA A 100 11.78 -7.12 1.44
N TYR A 101 11.08 -6.14 1.99
CA TYR A 101 10.47 -5.08 1.21
C TYR A 101 11.38 -3.87 1.19
N ILE A 102 11.78 -3.42 0.00
CA ILE A 102 12.61 -2.22 -0.20
C ILE A 102 11.73 -1.09 -0.72
N LEU A 103 11.73 0.02 -0.01
CA LEU A 103 10.85 1.16 -0.27
C LEU A 103 11.52 2.50 0.05
N GLY A 104 10.87 3.59 -0.32
CA GLY A 104 11.30 4.94 0.07
C GLY A 104 12.66 5.36 -0.50
N LEU A 105 13.12 4.74 -1.60
CA LEU A 105 14.37 5.17 -2.25
C LEU A 105 14.22 6.60 -2.77
N ARG A 106 15.10 7.48 -2.28
CA ARG A 106 15.22 8.88 -2.71
C ARG A 106 16.69 9.22 -2.87
N VAL A 107 17.02 9.95 -3.93
CA VAL A 107 18.36 10.49 -4.20
C VAL A 107 18.19 11.93 -4.63
N SER A 108 18.94 12.82 -3.98
CA SER A 108 18.98 14.25 -4.27
C SER A 108 19.10 14.47 -5.79
N PRO A 109 18.26 15.32 -6.40
CA PRO A 109 18.29 15.55 -7.85
C PRO A 109 19.68 15.87 -8.41
N ASN A 110 20.46 16.67 -7.68
CA ASN A 110 21.81 17.10 -8.04
C ASN A 110 22.85 15.97 -7.97
N HIS A 111 22.51 14.86 -7.32
CA HIS A 111 23.40 13.72 -7.07
C HIS A 111 22.93 12.44 -7.80
N ARG A 112 21.92 12.55 -8.67
CA ARG A 112 21.45 11.41 -9.47
C ARG A 112 22.52 10.98 -10.47
N ARG A 113 22.45 9.72 -10.89
CA ARG A 113 23.38 9.08 -11.84
C ARG A 113 24.83 8.96 -11.35
N LEU A 114 25.10 9.20 -10.07
CA LEU A 114 26.40 8.99 -9.42
C LEU A 114 26.53 7.63 -8.70
N GLY A 115 25.63 6.68 -8.97
CA GLY A 115 25.63 5.35 -8.34
C GLY A 115 25.14 5.30 -6.89
N ILE A 116 24.65 6.41 -6.31
CA ILE A 116 24.14 6.46 -4.93
C ILE A 116 22.98 5.48 -4.71
N GLY A 117 22.00 5.48 -5.62
CA GLY A 117 20.85 4.57 -5.52
C GLY A 117 21.25 3.10 -5.54
N THR A 118 22.23 2.74 -6.38
CA THR A 118 22.80 1.38 -6.42
C THR A 118 23.42 1.00 -5.08
N LYS A 119 24.29 1.86 -4.52
CA LYS A 119 24.93 1.61 -3.22
C LYS A 119 23.93 1.48 -2.06
N LEU A 120 22.88 2.30 -2.07
CA LEU A 120 21.82 2.24 -1.07
C LEU A 120 21.07 0.90 -1.14
N VAL A 121 20.69 0.46 -2.34
CA VAL A 121 19.99 -0.81 -2.51
C VAL A 121 20.89 -1.99 -2.15
N GLU A 122 22.14 -2.03 -2.61
CA GLU A 122 23.09 -3.10 -2.26
C GLU A 122 23.30 -3.22 -0.74
N ARG A 123 23.36 -2.09 -0.03
CA ARG A 123 23.46 -2.08 1.43
C ARG A 123 22.18 -2.57 2.12
N ALA A 124 21.01 -2.21 1.58
CA ALA A 124 19.73 -2.71 2.07
C ALA A 124 19.61 -4.22 1.84
N GLU A 125 19.95 -4.71 0.65
CA GLU A 125 20.01 -6.14 0.30
C GLU A 125 20.93 -6.91 1.26
N TRP A 126 22.13 -6.38 1.53
CA TRP A 126 23.07 -6.98 2.48
C TRP A 126 22.49 -7.05 3.91
N TRP A 127 21.90 -5.94 4.38
CA TRP A 127 21.27 -5.87 5.71
C TRP A 127 20.11 -6.87 5.85
N SER A 128 19.34 -7.03 4.78
CA SER A 128 18.22 -7.98 4.71
C SER A 128 18.69 -9.43 4.66
N ALA A 129 19.70 -9.74 3.84
CA ALA A 129 20.28 -11.08 3.75
C ALA A 129 20.89 -11.52 5.08
N ALA A 130 21.55 -10.60 5.81
CA ALA A 130 22.07 -10.85 7.15
C ALA A 130 20.98 -11.20 8.18
N ARG A 131 19.70 -10.85 7.92
CA ARG A 131 18.53 -11.22 8.73
C ARG A 131 17.81 -12.48 8.21
N GLY A 132 18.41 -13.15 7.24
CA GLY A 132 17.90 -14.37 6.64
C GLY A 132 16.85 -14.15 5.56
N ALA A 133 16.69 -12.93 5.03
CA ALA A 133 15.81 -12.72 3.88
C ALA A 133 16.38 -13.46 2.66
N GLU A 134 15.59 -14.39 2.10
CA GLU A 134 15.96 -15.13 0.90
C GLU A 134 15.67 -14.33 -0.37
N TYR A 135 14.69 -13.42 -0.30
CA TYR A 135 14.28 -12.57 -1.41
C TYR A 135 14.15 -11.13 -0.96
N ALA A 136 14.32 -10.19 -1.89
CA ALA A 136 13.93 -8.80 -1.75
C ALA A 136 12.93 -8.44 -2.85
N TYR A 137 11.92 -7.65 -2.52
CA TYR A 137 11.00 -7.09 -3.48
C TYR A 137 10.81 -5.59 -3.28
N MET A 138 10.30 -4.93 -4.31
CA MET A 138 9.98 -3.52 -4.33
C MET A 138 8.79 -3.29 -5.25
N ALA A 139 8.01 -2.25 -5.00
CA ALA A 139 6.91 -1.83 -5.87
C ALA A 139 7.25 -0.50 -6.55
N THR A 140 6.90 -0.37 -7.82
CA THR A 140 7.06 0.88 -8.56
C THR A 140 6.07 0.99 -9.72
N ASP A 141 5.66 2.21 -10.02
CA ASP A 141 4.85 2.53 -11.20
C ASP A 141 5.61 2.15 -12.49
N ALA A 142 4.94 1.49 -13.44
CA ALA A 142 5.56 1.07 -14.70
C ALA A 142 6.16 2.21 -15.54
N ALA A 143 5.65 3.44 -15.40
CA ALA A 143 6.16 4.64 -16.04
C ALA A 143 7.42 5.21 -15.35
N ASN A 144 7.78 4.74 -14.15
CA ASN A 144 9.00 5.15 -13.45
C ASN A 144 10.25 4.50 -14.05
N ALA A 145 10.65 4.98 -15.24
CA ALA A 145 11.80 4.46 -15.97
C ALA A 145 13.11 4.50 -15.17
N ALA A 146 13.29 5.45 -14.24
CA ALA A 146 14.48 5.50 -13.41
C ALA A 146 14.55 4.32 -12.43
N SER A 147 13.44 4.02 -11.75
CA SER A 147 13.31 2.89 -10.83
C SER A 147 13.42 1.56 -11.58
N ILE A 148 12.68 1.39 -12.67
CA ILE A 148 12.72 0.19 -13.52
C ILE A 148 14.14 -0.09 -14.03
N ASN A 149 14.85 0.93 -14.52
CA ASN A 149 16.22 0.76 -15.00
C ASN A 149 17.21 0.39 -13.88
N LEU A 150 17.04 0.97 -12.69
CA LEU A 150 17.89 0.65 -11.54
C LEU A 150 17.68 -0.79 -11.08
N PHE A 151 16.44 -1.16 -10.76
CA PHE A 151 16.16 -2.47 -10.16
C PHE A 151 16.30 -3.60 -11.18
N ILE A 152 15.68 -3.49 -12.36
CA ILE A 152 15.67 -4.58 -13.33
C ILE A 152 16.99 -4.67 -14.10
N ARG A 153 17.44 -3.56 -14.71
CA ARG A 153 18.59 -3.60 -15.62
C ARG A 153 19.95 -3.58 -14.93
N ARG A 154 20.04 -3.03 -13.70
CA ARG A 154 21.32 -2.90 -12.99
C ARG A 154 21.45 -3.87 -11.82
N LEU A 155 20.41 -4.04 -11.03
CA LEU A 155 20.48 -4.80 -9.78
C LEU A 155 19.95 -6.25 -9.88
N GLY A 156 19.44 -6.65 -11.05
CA GLY A 156 19.04 -8.04 -11.32
C GLY A 156 17.68 -8.43 -10.75
N TYR A 157 16.79 -7.47 -10.50
CA TYR A 157 15.40 -7.76 -10.16
C TYR A 157 14.62 -8.21 -11.41
N SER A 158 13.67 -9.11 -11.21
CA SER A 158 12.71 -9.54 -12.23
C SER A 158 11.31 -9.05 -11.88
N ARG A 159 10.46 -8.85 -12.88
CA ARG A 159 9.03 -8.58 -12.63
C ARG A 159 8.40 -9.81 -11.99
N PHE A 160 7.63 -9.61 -10.93
CA PHE A 160 7.03 -10.70 -10.15
C PHE A 160 5.50 -10.68 -10.26
N ARG A 161 4.84 -9.62 -9.78
CA ARG A 161 3.37 -9.47 -9.78
C ARG A 161 3.00 -8.00 -10.07
N SER A 162 1.74 -7.76 -10.41
CA SER A 162 1.23 -6.42 -10.72
C SER A 162 -0.15 -6.17 -10.10
N PRO A 163 -0.23 -6.07 -8.76
CA PRO A 163 -1.50 -5.75 -8.12
C PRO A 163 -2.01 -4.37 -8.53
N ALA A 164 -3.33 -4.18 -8.40
CA ALA A 164 -4.00 -2.93 -8.71
C ALA A 164 -4.36 -2.20 -7.42
N VAL A 165 -4.01 -0.91 -7.35
CA VAL A 165 -4.38 -0.02 -6.26
C VAL A 165 -5.73 0.62 -6.58
N LEU A 166 -6.74 0.28 -5.80
CA LEU A 166 -8.11 0.75 -5.91
C LEU A 166 -8.35 1.86 -4.89
N VAL A 167 -8.69 3.06 -5.37
CA VAL A 167 -8.90 4.24 -4.52
C VAL A 167 -10.36 4.68 -4.57
N HIS A 168 -10.99 4.71 -3.41
CA HIS A 168 -12.35 5.19 -3.20
C HIS A 168 -12.35 6.49 -2.38
N PRO A 169 -12.62 7.66 -3.01
CA PRO A 169 -12.73 8.92 -2.29
C PRO A 169 -13.85 8.89 -1.25
N ILE A 170 -13.61 9.56 -0.13
CA ILE A 170 -14.63 9.73 0.92
C ILE A 170 -15.54 10.89 0.57
N HIS A 171 -16.84 10.60 0.59
CA HIS A 171 -17.90 11.57 0.42
C HIS A 171 -18.44 12.02 1.78
N ALA A 172 -19.08 13.18 1.84
CA ALA A 172 -19.60 13.71 3.10
C ALA A 172 -20.65 12.80 3.77
N HIS A 173 -21.43 12.07 2.96
CA HIS A 173 -22.60 11.33 3.42
C HIS A 173 -22.29 9.87 3.74
N ARG A 174 -22.81 9.39 4.87
CA ARG A 174 -22.75 7.98 5.23
C ARG A 174 -23.61 7.14 4.27
N LEU A 175 -23.08 5.97 3.91
CA LEU A 175 -23.74 4.99 3.06
C LEU A 175 -24.53 3.97 3.89
N PRO A 176 -25.67 3.47 3.42
CA PRO A 176 -26.45 2.48 4.17
C PRO A 176 -25.71 1.13 4.23
N VAL A 177 -25.39 0.69 5.44
CA VAL A 177 -24.66 -0.57 5.72
C VAL A 177 -25.63 -1.72 5.98
N SER A 178 -26.46 -1.62 7.02
CA SER A 178 -27.39 -2.70 7.41
C SER A 178 -28.63 -2.76 6.51
N SER A 179 -29.16 -3.97 6.35
CA SER A 179 -30.48 -4.23 5.77
C SER A 179 -31.04 -5.51 6.38
N SER A 180 -32.36 -5.72 6.33
CA SER A 180 -33.00 -6.93 6.84
C SER A 180 -32.41 -8.23 6.29
N SER A 181 -31.83 -8.22 5.09
CA SER A 181 -31.23 -9.37 4.41
C SER A 181 -29.72 -9.52 4.57
N THR A 182 -29.02 -8.61 5.25
CA THR A 182 -27.56 -8.70 5.41
C THR A 182 -27.13 -8.32 6.82
N ALA A 183 -26.46 -9.24 7.50
CA ALA A 183 -25.80 -8.99 8.77
C ALA A 183 -24.33 -8.63 8.54
N VAL A 184 -23.83 -7.66 9.33
CA VAL A 184 -22.42 -7.26 9.35
C VAL A 184 -21.93 -7.37 10.78
N LEU A 185 -20.91 -8.18 11.00
CA LEU A 185 -20.33 -8.47 12.31
C LEU A 185 -18.89 -7.95 12.35
N ARG A 186 -18.51 -7.29 13.45
CA ARG A 186 -17.11 -7.02 13.77
C ARG A 186 -16.56 -8.21 14.54
N LEU A 187 -15.54 -8.86 13.98
CA LEU A 187 -14.93 -10.05 14.56
C LEU A 187 -13.86 -9.67 15.59
N PRO A 188 -13.81 -10.34 16.75
CA PRO A 188 -12.63 -10.29 17.63
C PRO A 188 -11.37 -10.77 16.89
N PRO A 189 -10.17 -10.24 17.18
CA PRO A 189 -8.95 -10.62 16.47
C PRO A 189 -8.66 -12.13 16.44
N PRO A 190 -8.85 -12.91 17.53
CA PRO A 190 -8.66 -14.37 17.47
C PRO A 190 -9.62 -15.07 16.49
N ALA A 191 -10.90 -14.66 16.48
CA ALA A 191 -11.90 -15.20 15.55
C ALA A 191 -11.60 -14.82 14.09
N ALA A 192 -11.15 -13.58 13.86
CA ALA A 192 -10.71 -13.12 12.56
C ALA A 192 -9.52 -13.93 12.03
N ALA A 193 -8.52 -14.21 12.88
CA ALA A 193 -7.36 -15.02 12.52
C ALA A 193 -7.77 -16.45 12.14
N ALA A 194 -8.66 -17.08 12.91
CA ALA A 194 -9.19 -18.41 12.61
C ALA A 194 -9.94 -18.46 11.27
N ILE A 195 -10.74 -17.44 10.97
CA ILE A 195 -11.44 -17.30 9.68
C ILE A 195 -10.44 -17.15 8.54
N TYR A 196 -9.47 -16.23 8.66
CA TYR A 196 -8.47 -16.06 7.60
C TYR A 196 -7.61 -17.29 7.36
N GLN A 197 -7.24 -18.03 8.40
CA GLN A 197 -6.47 -19.26 8.26
C GLN A 197 -7.19 -20.31 7.39
N ARG A 198 -8.52 -20.34 7.44
CA ARG A 198 -9.35 -21.23 6.61
C ARG A 198 -9.55 -20.71 5.18
N LEU A 199 -9.67 -19.39 5.02
CA LEU A 199 -9.94 -18.75 3.72
C LEU A 199 -8.70 -18.52 2.87
N LEU A 200 -7.57 -18.27 3.52
CA LEU A 200 -6.30 -17.95 2.91
C LEU A 200 -5.28 -19.02 3.35
N PRO A 201 -5.41 -20.26 2.85
CA PRO A 201 -4.50 -21.32 3.25
C PRO A 201 -3.06 -20.96 2.84
N PRO A 202 -2.06 -21.14 3.71
CA PRO A 202 -0.68 -20.77 3.43
C PRO A 202 -0.07 -21.43 2.18
N SER A 203 -0.62 -22.57 1.77
CA SER A 203 -0.24 -23.31 0.57
C SER A 203 -0.80 -22.75 -0.74
N ALA A 204 -1.66 -21.72 -0.72
CA ALA A 204 -2.32 -21.19 -1.92
C ALA A 204 -2.23 -19.66 -2.08
N VAL A 205 -1.98 -18.93 -1.00
CA VAL A 205 -1.92 -17.47 -1.00
C VAL A 205 -0.47 -17.02 -0.89
N GLU A 206 -0.03 -16.13 -1.78
CA GLU A 206 1.29 -15.51 -1.70
C GLU A 206 1.26 -14.33 -0.73
N PHE A 207 2.38 -14.05 -0.07
CA PHE A 207 2.59 -12.90 0.80
C PHE A 207 1.75 -12.86 2.09
N LEU A 208 1.09 -13.97 2.47
CA LEU A 208 0.38 -14.07 3.74
C LEU A 208 1.42 -14.03 4.88
N PRO A 209 1.36 -13.07 5.81
CA PRO A 209 2.34 -12.94 6.87
C PRO A 209 2.15 -14.02 7.94
N SER A 210 3.24 -14.61 8.43
CA SER A 210 3.18 -15.61 9.50
C SER A 210 2.64 -15.05 10.82
N ASP A 211 2.77 -13.73 11.02
CA ASP A 211 2.30 -13.00 12.19
C ASP A 211 0.91 -12.35 11.97
N LEU A 212 0.10 -12.89 11.05
CA LEU A 212 -1.26 -12.42 10.78
C LEU A 212 -2.11 -12.20 12.06
N PRO A 213 -2.10 -13.06 13.08
CA PRO A 213 -2.84 -12.80 14.31
C PRO A 213 -2.41 -11.50 15.02
N ALA A 214 -1.10 -11.19 15.03
CA ALA A 214 -0.58 -9.96 15.60
C ALA A 214 -0.95 -8.74 14.76
N LEU A 215 -0.93 -8.87 13.43
CA LEU A 215 -1.40 -7.85 12.49
C LEU A 215 -2.87 -7.48 12.73
N LEU A 216 -3.73 -8.48 12.92
CA LEU A 216 -5.18 -8.29 13.16
C LEU A 216 -5.47 -7.67 14.54
N ALA A 217 -4.59 -7.89 15.52
CA ALA A 217 -4.69 -7.30 16.85
C ALA A 217 -3.96 -5.95 16.99
N HIS A 218 -3.25 -5.51 15.94
CA HIS A 218 -2.45 -4.29 15.97
C HIS A 218 -3.34 -3.05 16.22
N PRO A 219 -2.87 -2.03 16.99
CA PRO A 219 -3.67 -0.83 17.30
C PRO A 219 -4.18 -0.05 16.07
N LEU A 220 -3.44 -0.08 14.97
CA LEU A 220 -3.85 0.54 13.70
C LEU A 220 -4.85 -0.31 12.91
N THR A 221 -5.09 -1.57 13.29
CA THR A 221 -6.20 -2.36 12.72
C THR A 221 -7.51 -1.92 13.38
N ILE A 222 -8.31 -1.13 12.66
CA ILE A 222 -9.63 -0.67 13.10
C ILE A 222 -10.55 -1.87 13.38
N GLY A 223 -10.45 -2.92 12.57
CA GLY A 223 -11.13 -4.18 12.85
C GLY A 223 -11.27 -5.07 11.63
N THR A 224 -11.75 -6.28 11.88
CA THR A 224 -12.13 -7.23 10.83
C THR A 224 -13.64 -7.35 10.81
N PHE A 225 -14.22 -7.28 9.62
CA PHE A 225 -15.67 -7.27 9.41
C PHE A 225 -16.07 -8.43 8.51
N LEU A 226 -17.14 -9.12 8.90
CA LEU A 226 -17.74 -10.23 8.18
C LEU A 226 -19.16 -9.83 7.78
N ALA A 227 -19.49 -9.98 6.51
CA ALA A 227 -20.84 -9.79 5.99
C ALA A 227 -21.39 -11.11 5.45
N ALA A 228 -22.61 -11.45 5.85
CA ALA A 228 -23.32 -12.65 5.40
C ALA A 228 -24.84 -12.39 5.32
N PRO A 229 -25.61 -13.21 4.59
CA PRO A 229 -27.06 -13.15 4.60
C PRO A 229 -27.59 -13.34 6.03
N SER A 230 -28.61 -12.55 6.43
CA SER A 230 -29.13 -12.59 7.81
C SER A 230 -29.65 -13.97 8.24
N SER A 231 -30.14 -14.78 7.29
CA SER A 231 -30.57 -16.16 7.53
C SER A 231 -29.41 -17.10 7.89
N SER A 232 -28.20 -16.80 7.44
CA SER A 232 -27.01 -17.63 7.65
C SER A 232 -26.29 -17.30 8.96
N THR A 233 -26.47 -16.10 9.50
CA THR A 233 -25.77 -15.65 10.73
C THR A 233 -26.43 -16.10 12.03
N ALA A 234 -27.68 -16.56 11.99
CA ALA A 234 -28.42 -16.98 13.19
C ALA A 234 -27.92 -18.33 13.77
N ALA A 235 -27.13 -19.08 13.01
CA ALA A 235 -26.73 -20.46 13.35
C ALA A 235 -25.29 -20.63 13.84
N THR A 236 -24.45 -19.58 13.77
CA THR A 236 -22.99 -19.72 13.96
C THR A 236 -22.46 -18.81 15.05
N ASN A 237 -21.70 -19.37 15.99
CA ASN A 237 -20.85 -18.59 16.89
C ASN A 237 -19.82 -17.79 16.06
N PRO A 238 -19.56 -16.52 16.39
CA PRO A 238 -18.60 -15.70 15.66
C PRO A 238 -17.18 -16.24 15.82
N GLY A 239 -16.70 -16.97 14.80
CA GLY A 239 -15.32 -17.50 14.71
C GLY A 239 -15.21 -19.00 14.49
N ASP A 240 -16.25 -19.78 14.83
CA ASP A 240 -16.14 -21.25 14.82
C ASP A 240 -16.43 -21.87 13.45
N GLU A 241 -17.29 -21.28 12.61
CA GLU A 241 -17.63 -21.76 11.27
C GLU A 241 -17.82 -20.61 10.27
N LEU A 242 -17.57 -20.86 8.98
CA LEU A 242 -17.85 -19.90 7.92
C LEU A 242 -19.37 -19.77 7.74
N PRO A 243 -19.93 -18.55 7.65
CA PRO A 243 -21.38 -18.35 7.62
C PRO A 243 -21.95 -18.75 6.25
N GLY A 244 -22.26 -20.04 6.10
CA GLY A 244 -22.93 -20.61 4.93
C GLY A 244 -22.14 -20.48 3.62
N THR A 245 -22.87 -20.52 2.50
CA THR A 245 -22.28 -20.56 1.15
C THR A 245 -21.92 -19.19 0.58
N SER A 246 -22.46 -18.09 1.13
CA SER A 246 -22.19 -16.72 0.68
C SER A 246 -21.75 -15.83 1.81
N PHE A 247 -20.55 -15.26 1.70
CA PHE A 247 -20.01 -14.33 2.69
C PHE A 247 -18.97 -13.40 2.08
N ALA A 248 -18.61 -12.36 2.81
CA ALA A 248 -17.46 -11.50 2.53
C ALA A 248 -16.75 -11.18 3.85
N VAL A 249 -15.42 -11.08 3.82
CA VAL A 249 -14.60 -10.64 4.94
C VAL A 249 -13.61 -9.57 4.47
N MET A 250 -13.31 -8.63 5.35
CA MET A 250 -12.39 -7.52 5.09
C MET A 250 -11.86 -6.98 6.42
N SER A 251 -10.57 -6.72 6.48
CA SER A 251 -9.94 -5.98 7.58
C SER A 251 -9.65 -4.55 7.16
N LEU A 252 -9.63 -3.63 8.13
CA LEU A 252 -9.43 -2.21 7.90
C LEU A 252 -8.27 -1.69 8.76
N TRP A 253 -7.35 -0.97 8.13
CA TRP A 253 -6.17 -0.37 8.73
C TRP A 253 -6.21 1.15 8.65
N ASP A 254 -5.81 1.82 9.73
CA ASP A 254 -5.67 3.27 9.82
C ASP A 254 -4.25 3.69 9.44
N SER A 255 -4.07 4.24 8.24
CA SER A 255 -2.78 4.80 7.81
C SER A 255 -2.67 6.30 8.08
N THR A 256 -3.71 6.94 8.64
CA THR A 256 -3.73 8.40 8.86
C THR A 256 -2.75 8.84 9.95
N GLN A 257 -2.36 7.91 10.81
CA GLN A 257 -1.35 8.06 11.85
C GLN A 257 0.07 7.75 11.36
N VAL A 258 0.21 7.19 10.16
CA VAL A 258 1.49 6.77 9.57
C VAL A 258 1.98 7.78 8.55
N LEU A 259 1.08 8.26 7.68
CA LEU A 259 1.41 9.25 6.65
C LEU A 259 0.21 10.09 6.28
N ARG A 260 0.50 11.26 5.71
CA ARG A 260 -0.46 12.08 5.00
C ARG A 260 -0.07 12.23 3.55
N LEU A 261 -1.07 12.29 2.70
CA LEU A 261 -0.98 12.49 1.28
C LEU A 261 -1.49 13.89 0.95
N ARG A 262 -0.99 14.47 -0.14
CA ARG A 262 -1.50 15.73 -0.67
C ARG A 262 -1.46 15.73 -2.18
N VAL A 263 -2.58 16.00 -2.82
CA VAL A 263 -2.65 16.12 -4.28
C VAL A 263 -2.22 17.53 -4.70
N ALA A 264 -1.26 17.61 -5.61
CA ALA A 264 -0.80 18.84 -6.22
C ALA A 264 -0.92 18.78 -7.75
N GLY A 265 -0.67 19.92 -8.41
CA GLY A 265 -0.75 20.03 -9.87
C GLY A 265 -2.15 20.22 -10.44
N ALA A 266 -3.21 20.08 -9.64
CA ALA A 266 -4.59 20.30 -10.09
C ALA A 266 -4.84 21.76 -10.56
N PRO A 267 -5.56 21.97 -11.68
CA PRO A 267 -5.93 23.31 -12.13
C PRO A 267 -6.71 24.09 -11.08
N THR A 268 -6.50 25.40 -10.99
CA THR A 268 -7.22 26.29 -10.04
C THR A 268 -8.73 26.21 -10.20
N ALA A 269 -9.22 26.16 -11.44
CA ALA A 269 -10.63 25.97 -11.74
C ALA A 269 -11.19 24.66 -11.17
N THR A 270 -10.43 23.55 -11.27
CA THR A 270 -10.82 22.26 -10.68
C THR A 270 -10.87 22.33 -9.16
N ARG A 271 -9.88 22.99 -8.54
CA ARG A 271 -9.87 23.21 -7.08
C ARG A 271 -11.07 24.02 -6.62
N ALA A 272 -11.37 25.13 -7.32
CA ALA A 272 -12.51 25.98 -7.03
C ALA A 272 -13.84 25.23 -7.22
N ALA A 273 -14.00 24.46 -8.30
CA ALA A 273 -15.21 23.67 -8.53
C ALA A 273 -15.45 22.63 -7.41
N LEU A 274 -14.41 21.93 -6.97
CA LEU A 274 -14.52 20.99 -5.85
C LEU A 274 -14.81 21.70 -4.53
N ALA A 275 -14.24 22.88 -4.30
CA ALA A 275 -14.56 23.69 -3.11
C ALA A 275 -16.02 24.17 -3.11
N VAL A 276 -16.55 24.60 -4.27
CA VAL A 276 -17.96 24.97 -4.42
C VAL A 276 -18.86 23.76 -4.19
N LEU A 277 -18.55 22.59 -4.76
CA LEU A 277 -19.32 21.37 -4.52
C LEU A 277 -19.38 21.01 -3.03
N ARG A 278 -18.26 21.15 -2.31
CA ARG A 278 -18.23 20.96 -0.85
C ARG A 278 -19.08 22.00 -0.12
N ALA A 279 -19.00 23.27 -0.51
CA ALA A 279 -19.79 24.34 0.11
C ALA A 279 -21.30 24.13 -0.08
N VAL A 280 -21.72 23.73 -1.29
CA VAL A 280 -23.11 23.38 -1.60
C VAL A 280 -23.57 22.19 -0.77
N ASP A 281 -22.75 21.14 -0.68
CA ASP A 281 -23.09 19.94 0.07
C ASP A 281 -23.20 20.21 1.59
N SER A 282 -22.32 21.04 2.13
CA SER A 282 -22.37 21.50 3.53
C SER A 282 -23.57 22.41 3.81
N GLY A 283 -23.93 23.30 2.87
CA GLY A 283 -25.04 24.24 3.03
C GLY A 283 -26.42 23.63 2.73
N ALA A 284 -26.47 22.59 1.92
CA ALA A 284 -27.69 21.90 1.51
C ALA A 284 -27.54 20.36 1.54
N PRO A 285 -27.30 19.75 2.72
CA PRO A 285 -26.98 18.33 2.84
C PRO A 285 -28.12 17.40 2.39
N TRP A 286 -29.36 17.88 2.33
CA TRP A 286 -30.51 17.14 1.80
C TRP A 286 -30.39 16.83 0.30
N LEU A 287 -29.61 17.61 -0.46
CA LEU A 287 -29.35 17.36 -1.88
C LEU A 287 -28.41 16.17 -2.10
N ARG A 288 -27.69 15.72 -1.06
CA ARG A 288 -26.73 14.61 -1.11
C ARG A 288 -25.77 14.71 -2.31
N VAL A 289 -25.19 15.90 -2.48
CA VAL A 289 -24.23 16.12 -3.56
C VAL A 289 -23.05 15.18 -3.32
N PRO A 290 -22.53 14.47 -4.34
CA PRO A 290 -21.37 13.59 -4.18
C PRO A 290 -20.08 14.43 -4.08
N SER A 291 -19.98 15.27 -3.04
CA SER A 291 -18.79 16.05 -2.76
C SER A 291 -17.71 15.14 -2.16
N VAL A 292 -16.46 15.34 -2.58
CA VAL A 292 -15.29 14.65 -2.01
C VAL A 292 -14.57 15.59 -1.06
N ARG A 293 -13.92 15.02 -0.05
CA ARG A 293 -13.08 15.79 0.88
C ARG A 293 -11.94 16.54 0.19
N ASP A 294 -11.36 17.49 0.90
CA ASP A 294 -10.31 18.34 0.33
C ASP A 294 -8.97 17.62 0.22
N VAL A 295 -8.79 16.86 -0.87
CA VAL A 295 -7.55 16.14 -1.19
C VAL A 295 -6.36 17.06 -1.55
N PHE A 296 -6.56 18.39 -1.58
CA PHE A 296 -5.49 19.36 -1.82
C PHE A 296 -4.78 19.81 -0.53
N GLN A 297 -5.38 19.53 0.62
CA GLN A 297 -4.75 19.64 1.94
C GLN A 297 -4.18 18.27 2.36
N PRO A 298 -3.26 18.20 3.34
CA PRO A 298 -2.79 16.92 3.86
C PRO A 298 -3.95 16.05 4.38
N PHE A 299 -4.04 14.81 3.88
CA PHE A 299 -5.07 13.83 4.24
C PHE A 299 -4.47 12.43 4.40
N GLY A 300 -4.97 11.62 5.32
CA GLY A 300 -4.64 10.20 5.43
C GLY A 300 -5.61 9.31 4.65
N VAL A 301 -5.33 8.01 4.65
CA VAL A 301 -6.20 7.00 4.03
C VAL A 301 -6.45 5.85 4.99
N TYR A 302 -7.55 5.15 4.79
CA TYR A 302 -7.74 3.83 5.39
C TYR A 302 -7.44 2.76 4.36
N VAL A 303 -6.77 1.70 4.76
CA VAL A 303 -6.39 0.59 3.88
C VAL A 303 -7.25 -0.62 4.20
N MET A 304 -8.01 -1.10 3.21
CA MET A 304 -8.69 -2.39 3.29
C MET A 304 -7.70 -3.48 2.91
N TYR A 305 -7.59 -4.52 3.73
CA TYR A 305 -6.70 -5.66 3.51
C TYR A 305 -7.39 -6.98 3.90
N GLY A 306 -6.82 -8.11 3.45
CA GLY A 306 -7.44 -9.42 3.64
C GLY A 306 -8.83 -9.53 2.99
N LEU A 307 -9.06 -8.89 1.85
CA LEU A 307 -10.37 -8.94 1.21
C LEU A 307 -10.63 -10.35 0.65
N HIS A 308 -11.74 -10.96 1.04
CA HIS A 308 -12.18 -12.23 0.47
C HIS A 308 -13.70 -12.29 0.40
N MET A 309 -14.24 -12.91 -0.65
CA MET A 309 -15.68 -13.12 -0.81
C MET A 309 -15.96 -14.47 -1.46
N ALA A 310 -17.05 -15.11 -1.06
CA ALA A 310 -17.49 -16.39 -1.59
C ALA A 310 -19.00 -16.38 -1.85
N GLY A 311 -19.43 -17.28 -2.74
CA GLY A 311 -20.83 -17.50 -3.09
C GLY A 311 -21.45 -16.45 -4.01
N PRO A 312 -22.68 -16.70 -4.50
CA PRO A 312 -23.37 -15.82 -5.45
C PRO A 312 -23.66 -14.41 -4.89
N GLU A 313 -23.84 -14.27 -3.58
CA GLU A 313 -24.04 -12.95 -2.95
C GLU A 313 -22.74 -12.25 -2.56
N GLY A 314 -21.58 -12.90 -2.71
CA GLY A 314 -20.25 -12.39 -2.33
C GLY A 314 -19.99 -10.95 -2.79
N PRO A 315 -20.16 -10.60 -4.08
CA PRO A 315 -19.93 -9.23 -4.56
C PRO A 315 -20.85 -8.19 -3.91
N ARG A 316 -22.10 -8.57 -3.60
CA ARG A 316 -23.04 -7.69 -2.90
C ARG A 316 -22.60 -7.47 -1.45
N LEU A 317 -22.16 -8.52 -0.77
CA LEU A 317 -21.68 -8.49 0.61
C LEU A 317 -20.37 -7.70 0.74
N MET A 318 -19.43 -7.89 -0.19
CA MET A 318 -18.19 -7.12 -0.23
C MET A 318 -18.46 -5.62 -0.42
N ARG A 319 -19.37 -5.24 -1.33
CA ARG A 319 -19.80 -3.82 -1.45
C ARG A 319 -20.38 -3.27 -0.16
N ARG A 320 -21.03 -4.09 0.68
CA ARG A 320 -21.50 -3.66 2.01
C ARG A 320 -20.34 -3.42 2.96
N LEU A 321 -19.31 -4.29 2.96
CA LEU A 321 -18.09 -4.06 3.74
C LEU A 321 -17.33 -2.81 3.28
N CYS A 322 -17.25 -2.53 1.98
CA CYS A 322 -16.69 -1.26 1.50
C CYS A 322 -17.45 -0.02 2.02
N ARG A 323 -18.77 -0.13 2.27
CA ARG A 323 -19.55 0.94 2.92
C ARG A 323 -19.22 1.08 4.40
N VAL A 324 -18.89 -0.02 5.09
CA VAL A 324 -18.39 0.02 6.48
C VAL A 324 -17.09 0.80 6.51
N ALA A 325 -16.13 0.46 5.63
CA ALA A 325 -14.85 1.16 5.52
C ALA A 325 -15.04 2.65 5.20
N HIS A 326 -15.88 2.97 4.21
CA HIS A 326 -16.22 4.36 3.88
C HIS A 326 -16.81 5.10 5.08
N ASN A 327 -17.79 4.52 5.79
CA ASN A 327 -18.42 5.19 6.92
C ASN A 327 -17.52 5.35 8.14
N ALA A 328 -16.57 4.42 8.35
CA ALA A 328 -15.52 4.58 9.34
C ALA A 328 -14.63 5.79 8.99
N ALA A 329 -14.23 5.90 7.73
CA ALA A 329 -13.43 7.03 7.24
C ALA A 329 -14.21 8.37 7.23
N VAL A 330 -15.53 8.35 7.01
CA VAL A 330 -16.39 9.54 7.18
C VAL A 330 -16.33 10.07 8.61
N GLY A 331 -16.16 9.19 9.61
CA GLY A 331 -16.07 9.57 11.02
C GLY A 331 -14.73 10.17 11.45
N ASP A 332 -13.67 10.01 10.65
CA ASP A 332 -12.35 10.56 10.92
C ASP A 332 -12.11 11.78 10.03
N ALA A 333 -11.83 12.96 10.59
CA ALA A 333 -11.61 14.21 9.85
C ALA A 333 -10.32 14.21 8.99
N HIS A 334 -9.35 13.34 9.31
CA HIS A 334 -8.08 13.30 8.61
C HIS A 334 -8.08 12.35 7.41
N CYS A 335 -9.01 11.40 7.34
CA CYS A 335 -9.11 10.47 6.21
C CYS A 335 -9.87 11.07 5.02
N ALA A 336 -9.33 10.96 3.79
CA ALA A 336 -10.04 11.42 2.58
C ALA A 336 -10.24 10.34 1.50
N ALA A 337 -9.64 9.16 1.68
CA ALA A 337 -9.87 8.02 0.79
C ALA A 337 -9.76 6.68 1.54
N VAL A 338 -10.45 5.68 1.03
CA VAL A 338 -10.22 4.28 1.36
C VAL A 338 -9.50 3.63 0.18
N VAL A 339 -8.46 2.87 0.47
CA VAL A 339 -7.58 2.23 -0.51
C VAL A 339 -7.60 0.71 -0.32
N ALA A 340 -7.50 -0.04 -1.40
CA ALA A 340 -7.21 -1.47 -1.37
C ALA A 340 -6.24 -1.80 -2.49
N GLU A 341 -5.21 -2.58 -2.21
CA GLU A 341 -4.34 -3.15 -3.24
C GLU A 341 -4.66 -4.64 -3.35
N VAL A 342 -5.01 -5.08 -4.55
CA VAL A 342 -5.50 -6.44 -4.81
C VAL A 342 -4.88 -7.01 -6.08
N GLY A 343 -4.83 -8.34 -6.20
CA GLY A 343 -4.37 -8.98 -7.43
C GLY A 343 -5.16 -8.50 -8.65
N THR A 344 -4.52 -8.34 -9.81
CA THR A 344 -5.17 -7.81 -11.02
C THR A 344 -6.39 -8.64 -11.44
N ARG A 345 -6.30 -9.96 -11.22
CA ARG A 345 -7.30 -10.98 -11.54
C ARG A 345 -8.13 -11.40 -10.33
N ASP A 346 -7.89 -10.82 -9.16
CA ASP A 346 -8.66 -11.14 -7.97
C ASP A 346 -10.14 -10.79 -8.20
N PRO A 347 -11.09 -11.76 -8.05
CA PRO A 347 -12.51 -11.51 -8.22
C PRO A 347 -13.03 -10.34 -7.38
N VAL A 348 -12.40 -10.07 -6.22
CA VAL A 348 -12.81 -9.00 -5.31
C VAL A 348 -12.66 -7.61 -5.93
N ARG A 349 -11.73 -7.46 -6.89
CA ARG A 349 -11.49 -6.20 -7.62
C ARG A 349 -12.76 -5.67 -8.27
N ALA A 350 -13.62 -6.56 -8.79
CA ALA A 350 -14.89 -6.19 -9.43
C ALA A 350 -15.96 -5.72 -8.42
N ALA A 351 -15.82 -6.09 -7.15
CA ALA A 351 -16.76 -5.73 -6.10
C ALA A 351 -16.37 -4.43 -5.37
N VAL A 352 -15.07 -4.12 -5.27
CA VAL A 352 -14.57 -2.92 -4.57
C VAL A 352 -14.87 -1.64 -5.36
N PRO A 353 -15.70 -0.72 -4.84
CA PRO A 353 -15.96 0.57 -5.46
C PRO A 353 -14.68 1.41 -5.51
N HIS A 354 -14.37 2.01 -6.66
CA HIS A 354 -13.18 2.85 -6.81
C HIS A 354 -13.33 3.82 -7.98
N TRP A 355 -12.54 4.89 -7.98
CA TRP A 355 -12.49 5.86 -9.07
C TRP A 355 -11.29 5.59 -9.96
N LYS A 356 -11.52 5.25 -11.23
CA LYS A 356 -10.45 4.98 -12.23
C LYS A 356 -9.42 6.10 -12.37
N ARG A 357 -9.77 7.35 -12.04
CA ARG A 357 -8.84 8.50 -12.10
C ARG A 357 -7.82 8.51 -10.96
N PHE A 358 -8.15 7.89 -9.83
CA PHE A 358 -7.29 7.82 -8.65
C PHE A 358 -6.70 6.42 -8.43
N SER A 359 -7.28 5.41 -9.09
CA SER A 359 -6.81 4.03 -9.08
C SER A 359 -5.83 3.80 -10.22
N PHE A 360 -4.90 2.89 -10.04
CA PHE A 360 -3.90 2.52 -11.05
C PHE A 360 -3.64 1.02 -10.99
N ASP A 361 -3.44 0.43 -12.17
CA ASP A 361 -3.23 -1.00 -12.39
C ASP A 361 -1.86 -1.31 -13.02
N GLU A 362 -1.00 -0.30 -13.09
CA GLU A 362 0.33 -0.36 -13.68
C GLU A 362 1.44 -0.52 -12.63
N ASP A 363 1.09 -0.77 -11.36
CA ASP A 363 2.09 -1.05 -10.34
C ASP A 363 2.78 -2.38 -10.62
N VAL A 364 4.10 -2.37 -10.56
CA VAL A 364 4.93 -3.54 -10.82
C VAL A 364 5.72 -3.86 -9.56
N TRP A 365 5.43 -5.03 -9.01
CA TRP A 365 6.28 -5.63 -8.00
C TRP A 365 7.45 -6.31 -8.70
N CYS A 366 8.66 -5.91 -8.35
CA CYS A 366 9.89 -6.52 -8.82
C CYS A 366 10.52 -7.29 -7.67
N MET A 367 11.08 -8.46 -7.94
CA MET A 367 11.67 -9.34 -6.93
C MET A 367 13.03 -9.86 -7.36
N LYS A 368 13.91 -10.08 -6.39
CA LYS A 368 15.25 -10.63 -6.56
C LYS A 368 15.51 -11.65 -5.47
N ARG A 369 16.12 -12.79 -5.81
CA ARG A 369 16.65 -13.74 -4.84
C ARG A 369 17.98 -13.21 -4.29
N LEU A 370 18.09 -13.06 -2.97
CA LEU A 370 19.28 -12.56 -2.28
C LEU A 370 20.27 -13.68 -1.94
N CYS A 371 19.76 -14.87 -1.60
CA CYS A 371 20.59 -16.00 -1.16
C CYS A 371 20.58 -17.12 -2.20
N SER A 372 21.76 -17.49 -2.69
CA SER A 372 21.97 -18.57 -3.68
C SER A 372 22.32 -19.90 -3.00
N SER A 373 21.60 -20.30 -1.95
CA SER A 373 21.77 -21.65 -1.41
C SER A 373 21.43 -22.68 -2.50
N LEU A 374 22.36 -23.61 -2.69
CA LEU A 374 22.49 -24.59 -3.79
C LEU A 374 21.38 -25.68 -3.80
N SER A 375 20.11 -25.33 -3.64
CA SER A 375 19.01 -26.23 -4.03
C SER A 375 18.53 -25.84 -5.42
N SER A 376 19.25 -26.37 -6.42
CA SER A 376 18.93 -26.34 -7.85
C SER A 376 17.76 -27.25 -8.24
N ASP A 377 16.90 -27.64 -7.30
CA ASP A 377 15.75 -28.50 -7.59
C ASP A 377 14.45 -27.69 -7.59
N GLY A 378 14.13 -27.15 -8.78
CA GLY A 378 12.78 -27.13 -9.30
C GLY A 378 11.80 -26.02 -8.89
N ASP A 379 11.98 -25.31 -7.79
CA ASP A 379 10.95 -24.36 -7.30
C ASP A 379 11.43 -22.90 -7.23
N ASP A 380 11.71 -22.33 -8.41
CA ASP A 380 11.91 -20.88 -8.56
C ASP A 380 10.56 -20.16 -8.39
N TRP A 381 10.35 -19.61 -7.19
CA TRP A 381 9.15 -18.86 -6.84
C TRP A 381 8.91 -17.69 -7.81
N MET A 382 9.98 -17.02 -8.27
CA MET A 382 9.86 -15.86 -9.15
C MET A 382 9.40 -16.25 -10.56
N ALA A 383 9.79 -17.43 -11.05
CA ALA A 383 9.37 -17.97 -12.35
C ALA A 383 8.02 -18.68 -12.31
N SER A 384 7.56 -19.04 -11.11
CA SER A 384 6.35 -19.83 -10.92
C SER A 384 5.07 -19.00 -11.05
N PRO A 385 4.04 -19.50 -11.77
CA PRO A 385 2.74 -18.86 -11.80
C PRO A 385 2.10 -18.91 -10.40
N PRO A 386 1.33 -17.88 -9.99
CA PRO A 386 0.68 -17.90 -8.70
C PRO A 386 -0.38 -19.02 -8.66
N ALA A 387 -0.52 -19.68 -7.50
CA ALA A 387 -1.48 -20.78 -7.33
C ALA A 387 -2.94 -20.29 -7.37
N THR A 388 -3.16 -19.04 -6.97
CA THR A 388 -4.46 -18.35 -7.03
C THR A 388 -4.28 -16.94 -7.56
N ASP A 389 -5.38 -16.26 -7.89
CA ASP A 389 -5.33 -14.84 -8.28
C ASP A 389 -5.23 -13.88 -7.08
N VAL A 390 -5.16 -14.43 -5.86
CA VAL A 390 -5.11 -13.68 -4.60
C VAL A 390 -3.66 -13.51 -4.15
N ILE A 391 -3.29 -12.26 -3.90
CA ILE A 391 -2.04 -11.89 -3.22
C ILE A 391 -2.39 -11.12 -1.96
N PHE A 392 -1.82 -11.50 -0.83
CA PHE A 392 -2.05 -10.77 0.41
C PHE A 392 -1.14 -9.53 0.43
N VAL A 393 -1.74 -8.35 0.56
CA VAL A 393 -1.00 -7.10 0.74
C VAL A 393 -1.01 -6.73 2.22
N ASP A 394 0.19 -6.56 2.79
CA ASP A 394 0.35 -6.20 4.19
C ASP A 394 0.11 -4.70 4.38
N PRO A 395 -0.89 -4.29 5.18
CA PRO A 395 -1.24 -2.88 5.32
C PRO A 395 -0.15 -2.06 6.05
N ARG A 396 0.82 -2.72 6.72
CA ARG A 396 1.97 -2.05 7.35
C ARG A 396 2.91 -1.39 6.35
N GLU A 397 2.77 -1.69 5.07
CA GLU A 397 3.63 -1.22 3.97
C GLU A 397 3.15 0.08 3.31
N PHE A 398 1.97 0.55 3.72
CA PHE A 398 1.36 1.78 3.23
C PHE A 398 1.96 3.01 3.90
#